data_AF-Q2PGY8-F1
#
_entry.id   AF-Q2PGY8-F1
#
_cell.length_a   1.000
_cell.length_b   1.000
_cell.length_c   1.000
_cell.angle_alpha   90.00
_cell.angle_beta   90.00
_cell.angle_gamma   90.00
#
_symmetry.space_group_name_H-M   'P 1'
#
loop_
_entity.id
_entity.type
_entity.pdbx_description
1 polymer ?
#
loop_
_entity_poly.entity_id
_entity_poly.type
_entity_poly.pdbx_seq_one_letter_code
_entity_poly.pdbx_strand_id
1 'polypeptide(L)'
;FGKFVEIQFDAAGRISGAAVRTYLLERSRVVQTSDPERNYHCFYQLCAGATPEEAAKLKLAPPETFHYLNQGSCFELTGYSNNADEYAPTRRAMDVVGLSHLEQDAIFRVVAAILHLGNISFAPGKQPDSSKVSGDKAKFHLGCSSGAPWVRSGEHCENHSITRTLVTRDGNIKRELDRAAAVISRDTLAKTIYSKLFDWLVHKVNVSIGQDPHVKSIIGVLDIYGFE
;
A
#
# COMPACT_ATOMS: atom_id res chain seq x y z
N PHE A 1 7.02 4.92 -10.61
CA PHE A 1 8.00 3.81 -10.52
C PHE A 1 8.56 3.58 -11.90
N GLY A 2 9.78 3.05 -12.02
CA GLY A 2 10.32 2.67 -13.32
C GLY A 2 9.67 1.39 -13.83
N LYS A 3 9.37 1.31 -15.12
CA LYS A 3 8.80 0.13 -15.78
C LYS A 3 9.54 -0.20 -17.07
N PHE A 4 9.76 -1.48 -17.28
CA PHE A 4 10.21 -2.03 -18.55
C PHE A 4 9.15 -3.03 -19.03
N VAL A 5 8.58 -2.76 -20.19
CA VAL A 5 7.55 -3.61 -20.80
C VAL A 5 8.16 -4.31 -22.01
N GLU A 6 8.26 -5.63 -21.94
CA GLU A 6 8.70 -6.50 -23.02
C GLU A 6 7.46 -6.95 -23.81
N ILE A 7 7.35 -6.58 -25.08
CA ILE A 7 6.31 -7.07 -25.99
C ILE A 7 6.91 -8.18 -26.84
N GLN A 8 6.29 -9.36 -26.80
CA GLN A 8 6.80 -10.58 -27.43
C GLN A 8 6.06 -10.84 -28.75
N PHE A 9 6.81 -11.24 -29.77
CA PHE A 9 6.28 -11.53 -31.11
C PHE A 9 6.62 -12.95 -31.57
N ASP A 10 5.65 -13.59 -32.22
CA ASP A 10 5.81 -14.89 -32.86
C ASP A 10 6.57 -14.79 -34.19
N ALA A 11 6.76 -15.93 -34.87
CA ALA A 11 7.45 -16.00 -36.16
C ALA A 11 6.75 -15.23 -37.29
N ALA A 12 5.45 -14.92 -37.14
CA ALA A 12 4.66 -14.16 -38.09
C ALA A 12 4.63 -12.65 -37.75
N GLY A 13 5.33 -12.22 -36.70
CA GLY A 13 5.35 -10.82 -36.27
C GLY A 13 4.07 -10.39 -35.53
N ARG A 14 3.28 -11.33 -35.00
CA ARG A 14 2.09 -11.03 -34.19
C ARG A 14 2.44 -11.04 -32.72
N ILE A 15 1.75 -10.21 -31.93
CA ILE A 15 1.93 -10.20 -30.47
C ILE A 15 1.53 -11.57 -29.92
N SER A 16 2.46 -12.22 -29.23
CA SER A 16 2.28 -13.54 -28.63
C SER A 16 2.32 -13.53 -27.09
N GLY A 17 2.80 -12.44 -26.48
CA GLY A 17 2.82 -12.26 -25.03
C GLY A 17 3.45 -10.94 -24.63
N ALA A 18 3.53 -10.68 -23.33
CA ALA A 18 4.31 -9.58 -22.79
C ALA A 18 4.73 -9.81 -21.32
N ALA A 19 5.76 -9.08 -20.89
CA ALA A 19 6.23 -9.09 -19.52
C ALA A 19 6.49 -7.66 -19.03
N VAL A 20 6.06 -7.36 -17.82
CA VAL A 20 6.28 -6.08 -17.14
C VAL A 20 7.25 -6.30 -16.00
N ARG A 21 8.39 -5.61 -16.05
CA ARG A 21 9.37 -5.52 -14.95
C ARG A 21 9.28 -4.14 -14.34
N THR A 22 9.27 -4.06 -13.02
CA THR A 22 9.21 -2.79 -12.29
C THR A 22 10.49 -2.54 -11.52
N TYR A 23 10.84 -1.27 -11.38
CA TYR A 23 12.05 -0.80 -10.73
C TYR A 23 11.71 0.35 -9.79
N LEU A 24 12.38 0.35 -8.62
CA LEU A 24 12.43 1.49 -7.71
C LEU A 24 11.04 2.07 -7.37
N LEU A 25 10.17 1.24 -6.79
CA LEU A 25 8.97 1.78 -6.14
C LEU A 25 9.40 2.71 -5.01
N GLU A 26 8.90 3.95 -5.03
CA GLU A 26 9.21 4.95 -4.02
C GLU A 26 8.42 4.66 -2.74
N ARG A 27 8.99 3.80 -1.89
CA ARG A 27 8.34 3.35 -0.65
C ARG A 27 8.17 4.49 0.36
N SER A 28 9.07 5.47 0.40
CA SER A 28 8.99 6.63 1.29
C SER A 28 7.68 7.39 1.13
N ARG A 29 7.21 7.57 -0.11
CA ARG A 29 5.97 8.28 -0.46
C ARG A 29 4.74 7.78 0.27
N VAL A 30 4.71 6.49 0.65
CA VAL A 30 3.58 5.88 1.37
C VAL A 30 3.34 6.52 2.74
N VAL A 31 4.41 6.90 3.45
CA VAL A 31 4.31 7.39 4.84
C VAL A 31 4.72 8.84 4.99
N GLN A 32 5.43 9.38 4.00
CA GLN A 32 5.97 10.72 4.03
C GLN A 32 5.76 11.39 2.67
N THR A 33 5.21 12.59 2.69
CA THR A 33 4.98 13.43 1.51
C THR A 33 5.40 14.86 1.81
N SER A 34 5.99 15.55 0.85
CA SER A 34 6.40 16.96 0.96
C SER A 34 5.36 17.83 0.26
N ASP A 35 5.00 18.99 0.81
CA ASP A 35 4.12 19.94 0.11
C ASP A 35 4.84 20.53 -1.13
N PRO A 36 4.20 20.62 -2.32
CA PRO A 36 2.79 20.36 -2.66
C PRO A 36 2.49 18.95 -3.22
N GLU A 37 3.35 17.98 -2.97
CA GLU A 37 3.17 16.61 -3.46
C GLU A 37 2.04 15.85 -2.74
N ARG A 38 1.62 14.75 -3.36
CA ARG A 38 0.63 13.82 -2.84
C ARG A 38 1.19 12.41 -2.69
N ASN A 39 0.45 11.60 -1.94
CA ASN A 39 0.66 10.16 -1.90
C ASN A 39 0.14 9.50 -3.21
N TYR A 40 0.21 8.18 -3.33
CA TYR A 40 -0.30 7.46 -4.50
C TYR A 40 -1.82 7.67 -4.70
N HIS A 41 -2.24 7.76 -5.97
CA HIS A 41 -3.63 8.09 -6.33
C HIS A 41 -4.68 7.14 -5.75
N CYS A 42 -4.35 5.85 -5.61
CA CYS A 42 -5.29 4.84 -5.12
C CYS A 42 -5.84 5.16 -3.71
N PHE A 43 -5.06 5.86 -2.87
CA PHE A 43 -5.54 6.28 -1.55
C PHE A 43 -6.65 7.32 -1.66
N TYR A 44 -6.46 8.33 -2.51
CA TYR A 44 -7.45 9.39 -2.73
C TYR A 44 -8.67 8.88 -3.48
N GLN A 45 -8.46 8.02 -4.48
CA GLN A 45 -9.54 7.34 -5.21
C GLN A 45 -10.40 6.49 -4.26
N LEU A 46 -9.79 5.76 -3.33
CA LEU A 46 -10.52 4.99 -2.34
C LEU A 46 -11.31 5.88 -1.37
N CYS A 47 -10.70 6.96 -0.87
CA CYS A 47 -11.39 7.90 0.03
C CYS A 47 -12.57 8.62 -0.66
N ALA A 48 -12.45 8.95 -1.95
CA ALA A 48 -13.42 9.77 -2.67
C ALA A 48 -14.48 8.95 -3.43
N GLY A 49 -14.11 7.78 -3.96
CA GLY A 49 -14.95 7.01 -4.89
C GLY A 49 -15.58 5.74 -4.33
N ALA A 50 -15.20 5.30 -3.12
CA ALA A 50 -15.83 4.14 -2.48
C ALA A 50 -17.34 4.37 -2.25
N THR A 51 -18.15 3.32 -2.40
CA THR A 51 -19.58 3.42 -2.08
C THR A 51 -19.79 3.68 -0.58
N PRO A 52 -20.96 4.21 -0.16
CA PRO A 52 -21.26 4.38 1.26
C PRO A 52 -21.09 3.10 2.08
N GLU A 53 -21.45 1.94 1.51
CA GLU A 53 -21.30 0.64 2.14
C GLU A 53 -19.82 0.24 2.28
N GLU A 54 -19.01 0.45 1.23
CA GLU A 54 -17.56 0.19 1.27
C GLU A 54 -16.87 1.10 2.28
N ALA A 55 -17.19 2.40 2.26
CA ALA A 55 -16.65 3.37 3.20
C ALA A 55 -17.00 3.02 4.66
N ALA A 56 -18.26 2.61 4.92
CA ALA A 56 -18.69 2.18 6.25
C ALA A 56 -18.01 0.88 6.70
N LYS A 57 -17.78 -0.07 5.79
CA LYS A 57 -17.09 -1.34 6.05
C LYS A 57 -15.61 -1.14 6.33
N LEU A 58 -14.96 -0.30 5.53
CA LEU A 58 -13.52 0.00 5.62
C LEU A 58 -13.20 1.12 6.60
N LYS A 59 -14.21 1.74 7.23
CA LYS A 59 -14.08 2.86 8.17
C LYS A 59 -13.33 4.04 7.58
N LEU A 60 -13.59 4.31 6.29
CA LEU A 60 -12.98 5.42 5.58
C LEU A 60 -13.52 6.76 6.09
N ALA A 61 -12.66 7.75 5.99
CA ALA A 61 -12.92 9.15 6.32
C ALA A 61 -12.30 10.03 5.22
N PRO A 62 -12.59 11.35 5.19
CA PRO A 62 -11.96 12.27 4.26
C PRO A 62 -10.42 12.20 4.34
N PRO A 63 -9.69 12.38 3.22
CA PRO A 63 -8.25 12.19 3.16
C PRO A 63 -7.47 13.07 4.16
N GLU A 64 -7.99 14.25 4.50
CA GLU A 64 -7.42 15.20 5.47
C GLU A 64 -7.30 14.61 6.88
N THR A 65 -8.07 13.56 7.18
CA THR A 65 -8.08 12.90 8.49
C THR A 65 -7.00 11.84 8.62
N PHE A 66 -6.40 11.40 7.52
CA PHE A 66 -5.36 10.37 7.51
C PHE A 66 -3.96 10.98 7.50
N HIS A 67 -3.14 10.60 8.47
CA HIS A 67 -1.77 11.10 8.64
C HIS A 67 -0.90 10.90 7.39
N TYR A 68 -1.11 9.83 6.63
CA TYR A 68 -0.35 9.57 5.40
C TYR A 68 -0.83 10.37 4.19
N LEU A 69 -1.94 11.10 4.29
CA LEU A 69 -2.50 11.90 3.19
C LEU A 69 -2.53 13.40 3.51
N ASN A 70 -2.39 13.80 4.79
CA ASN A 70 -2.56 15.18 5.25
C ASN A 70 -1.26 15.93 5.60
N GLN A 71 -0.11 15.44 5.14
CA GLN A 71 1.19 16.10 5.36
C GLN A 71 1.46 17.22 4.35
N GLY A 72 0.80 17.16 3.19
CA GLY A 72 0.72 18.24 2.21
C GLY A 72 -0.67 18.86 2.18
N SER A 73 -0.81 19.97 1.44
CA SER A 73 -2.08 20.68 1.25
C SER A 73 -2.84 20.27 -0.01
N CYS A 74 -2.24 19.42 -0.84
CA CYS A 74 -2.77 18.99 -2.12
C CYS A 74 -3.62 17.73 -1.97
N PHE A 75 -4.94 17.84 -2.17
CA PHE A 75 -5.89 16.71 -2.15
C PHE A 75 -6.52 16.43 -3.52
N GLU A 76 -6.51 17.43 -4.40
CA GLU A 76 -7.01 17.37 -5.78
C GLU A 76 -5.92 17.84 -6.74
N LEU A 77 -5.93 17.34 -7.98
CA LEU A 77 -5.02 17.80 -9.03
C LEU A 77 -5.75 18.68 -10.03
N THR A 78 -5.25 19.90 -10.19
CA THR A 78 -5.76 20.85 -11.18
C THR A 78 -5.57 20.28 -12.59
N GLY A 79 -6.66 20.17 -13.36
CA GLY A 79 -6.61 19.65 -14.74
C GLY A 79 -6.57 18.13 -14.86
N TYR A 80 -6.72 17.39 -13.76
CA TYR A 80 -6.90 15.93 -13.76
C TYR A 80 -8.36 15.57 -13.45
N SER A 81 -8.78 14.36 -13.81
CA SER A 81 -10.11 13.84 -13.44
C SER A 81 -10.28 13.74 -11.92
N ASN A 82 -11.51 13.89 -11.45
CA ASN A 82 -11.79 13.81 -10.02
C ASN A 82 -11.37 12.44 -9.48
N ASN A 83 -10.77 12.40 -8.28
CA ASN A 83 -10.38 11.16 -7.62
C ASN A 83 -11.56 10.16 -7.52
N ALA A 84 -12.79 10.65 -7.30
CA ALA A 84 -13.99 9.82 -7.26
C ALA A 84 -14.29 9.16 -8.61
N ASP A 85 -14.14 9.91 -9.71
CA ASP A 85 -14.42 9.44 -11.07
C ASP A 85 -13.42 8.37 -11.52
N GLU A 86 -12.21 8.37 -10.98
CA GLU A 86 -11.14 7.41 -11.28
C GLU A 86 -11.25 6.08 -10.52
N TYR A 87 -12.07 6.00 -9.48
CA TYR A 87 -12.25 4.77 -8.71
C TYR A 87 -12.91 3.65 -9.53
N ALA A 88 -13.99 3.97 -10.23
CA ALA A 88 -14.71 2.99 -11.06
C ALA A 88 -13.88 2.49 -12.27
N PRO A 89 -13.17 3.34 -13.05
CA PRO A 89 -12.19 2.91 -14.05
C PRO A 89 -11.12 1.99 -13.48
N THR A 90 -10.60 2.29 -12.29
CA THR A 90 -9.58 1.45 -11.62
C THR A 90 -10.13 0.06 -11.32
N ARG A 91 -11.35 -0.06 -10.77
CA ARG A 91 -12.01 -1.35 -10.57
C ARG A 91 -12.27 -2.10 -11.89
N ARG A 92 -12.74 -1.41 -12.92
CA ARG A 92 -12.92 -2.02 -14.26
C ARG A 92 -11.61 -2.54 -14.84
N ALA A 93 -10.50 -1.82 -14.65
CA ALA A 93 -9.18 -2.29 -15.09
C ALA A 93 -8.75 -3.56 -14.33
N MET A 94 -9.08 -3.67 -13.04
CA MET A 94 -8.86 -4.90 -12.27
C MET A 94 -9.69 -6.08 -12.82
N ASP A 95 -10.94 -5.84 -13.24
CA ASP A 95 -11.77 -6.86 -13.90
C ASP A 95 -11.13 -7.37 -15.19
N VAL A 96 -10.60 -6.46 -16.03
CA VAL A 96 -9.92 -6.81 -17.30
C VAL A 96 -8.66 -7.64 -17.06
N VAL A 97 -7.91 -7.35 -16.00
CA VAL A 97 -6.75 -8.16 -15.57
C VAL A 97 -7.18 -9.53 -15.03
N GLY A 98 -8.46 -9.74 -14.74
CA GLY A 98 -8.99 -11.00 -14.22
C GLY A 98 -8.91 -11.11 -12.70
N LEU A 99 -8.86 -9.98 -11.99
CA LEU A 99 -8.96 -9.96 -10.52
C LEU A 99 -10.43 -10.10 -10.10
N SER A 100 -10.71 -11.14 -9.31
CA SER A 100 -12.06 -11.36 -8.78
C SER A 100 -12.51 -10.24 -7.84
N HIS A 101 -13.82 -10.08 -7.66
CA HIS A 101 -14.37 -9.11 -6.70
C HIS A 101 -13.83 -9.30 -5.27
N LEU A 102 -13.59 -10.55 -4.85
CA LEU A 102 -13.00 -10.87 -3.55
C LEU A 102 -11.54 -10.38 -3.45
N GLU A 103 -10.76 -10.51 -4.53
CA GLU A 103 -9.40 -9.98 -4.58
C GLU A 103 -9.40 -8.45 -4.60
N GLN A 104 -10.28 -7.82 -5.36
CA GLN A 104 -10.45 -6.36 -5.37
C GLN A 104 -10.79 -5.81 -3.98
N ASP A 105 -11.77 -6.42 -3.31
CA ASP A 105 -12.13 -6.06 -1.94
C ASP A 105 -10.97 -6.30 -0.95
N ALA A 106 -10.17 -7.34 -1.16
CA ALA A 106 -8.97 -7.58 -0.36
C ALA A 106 -7.90 -6.50 -0.60
N ILE A 107 -7.67 -6.10 -1.84
CA ILE A 107 -6.74 -5.00 -2.21
C ILE A 107 -7.16 -3.71 -1.53
N PHE A 108 -8.43 -3.30 -1.64
CA PHE A 108 -8.88 -2.05 -1.00
C PHE A 108 -8.90 -2.14 0.53
N ARG A 109 -9.14 -3.32 1.09
CA ARG A 109 -8.93 -3.56 2.53
C ARG A 109 -7.46 -3.39 2.93
N VAL A 110 -6.52 -3.77 2.06
CA VAL A 110 -5.09 -3.54 2.29
C VAL A 110 -4.78 -2.04 2.33
N VAL A 111 -5.25 -1.31 1.31
CA VAL A 111 -5.05 0.13 1.15
C VAL A 111 -5.64 0.91 2.33
N ALA A 112 -6.88 0.60 2.74
CA ALA A 112 -7.52 1.21 3.90
C ALA A 112 -6.76 0.94 5.21
N ALA A 113 -6.27 -0.29 5.40
CA ALA A 113 -5.52 -0.62 6.60
C ALA A 113 -4.19 0.14 6.69
N ILE A 114 -3.52 0.43 5.57
CA ILE A 114 -2.32 1.28 5.54
C ILE A 114 -2.66 2.70 6.02
N LEU A 115 -3.78 3.27 5.58
CA LEU A 115 -4.23 4.60 6.03
C LEU A 115 -4.48 4.61 7.54
N HIS A 116 -5.15 3.58 8.06
CA HIS A 116 -5.37 3.44 9.50
C HIS A 116 -4.08 3.24 10.29
N LEU A 117 -3.11 2.48 9.78
CA LEU A 117 -1.80 2.34 10.42
C LEU A 117 -1.17 3.71 10.66
N GLY A 118 -1.22 4.63 9.70
CA GLY A 118 -0.64 5.97 9.83
C GLY A 118 -1.22 6.80 10.97
N ASN A 119 -2.48 6.55 11.36
CA ASN A 119 -3.14 7.27 12.45
C ASN A 119 -2.89 6.67 13.84
N ILE A 120 -2.17 5.54 13.93
CA ILE A 120 -1.77 4.99 15.22
C ILE A 120 -0.69 5.89 15.80
N SER A 121 -1.02 6.53 16.91
CA SER A 121 -0.12 7.37 17.69
C SER A 121 0.32 6.64 18.96
N PHE A 122 1.50 7.00 19.46
CA PHE A 122 2.12 6.37 20.61
C PHE A 122 2.43 7.40 21.71
N ALA A 123 2.19 7.01 22.96
CA ALA A 123 2.51 7.76 24.17
C ALA A 123 3.60 7.03 24.98
N PRO A 124 4.32 7.72 25.89
CA PRO A 124 5.24 7.08 26.81
C PRO A 124 4.57 5.94 27.59
N GLY A 125 5.28 4.82 27.70
CA GLY A 125 4.86 3.64 28.46
C GLY A 125 5.19 3.76 29.95
N LYS A 126 5.26 2.62 30.64
CA LYS A 126 5.56 2.59 32.08
C LYS A 126 7.05 2.75 32.37
N GLN A 127 7.90 2.25 31.47
CA GLN A 127 9.35 2.35 31.55
C GLN A 127 9.87 3.51 30.69
N PRO A 128 11.05 4.10 31.01
CA PRO A 128 11.61 5.22 30.25
C PRO A 128 11.74 4.95 28.74
N ASP A 129 12.13 3.73 28.37
CA ASP A 129 12.36 3.32 26.98
C ASP A 129 11.16 2.55 26.38
N SER A 130 9.95 2.77 26.90
CA SER A 130 8.74 2.06 26.47
C SER A 130 7.68 3.00 25.90
N SER A 131 6.79 2.44 25.09
CA SER A 131 5.66 3.14 24.52
C SER A 131 4.38 2.32 24.60
N LYS A 132 3.24 3.01 24.49
CA LYS A 132 1.91 2.41 24.38
C LYS A 132 1.09 3.17 23.35
N VAL A 133 0.09 2.52 22.78
CA VAL A 133 -0.87 3.16 21.87
C VAL A 133 -1.62 4.29 22.60
N SER A 134 -1.69 5.48 22.00
CA SER A 134 -2.18 6.69 22.69
C SER A 134 -3.67 6.96 22.47
N GLY A 135 -4.44 6.75 23.54
CA GLY A 135 -5.86 7.12 23.59
C GLY A 135 -6.75 6.25 22.69
N ASP A 136 -8.05 6.53 22.71
CA ASP A 136 -9.04 5.67 22.07
C ASP A 136 -9.06 5.83 20.55
N LYS A 137 -8.70 7.00 20.01
CA LYS A 137 -8.57 7.22 18.56
C LYS A 137 -7.49 6.32 17.94
N ALA A 138 -6.32 6.21 18.57
CA ALA A 138 -5.25 5.36 18.06
C ALA A 138 -5.63 3.86 18.17
N LYS A 139 -6.31 3.46 19.26
CA LYS A 139 -6.84 2.10 19.42
C LYS A 139 -7.91 1.75 18.39
N PHE A 140 -8.78 2.70 18.05
CA PHE A 140 -9.77 2.55 16.98
C PHE A 140 -9.08 2.25 15.64
N HIS A 141 -8.10 3.07 15.25
CA HIS A 141 -7.38 2.89 13.99
C HIS A 141 -6.58 1.60 13.94
N LEU A 142 -5.95 1.24 15.04
CA LEU A 142 -5.31 -0.04 15.20
C LEU A 142 -6.29 -1.21 15.03
N GLY A 143 -7.47 -1.15 15.65
CA GLY A 143 -8.55 -2.12 15.45
C GLY A 143 -8.96 -2.22 13.98
N CYS A 144 -9.11 -1.09 13.29
CA CYS A 144 -9.42 -1.06 11.86
C CYS A 144 -8.29 -1.69 11.01
N SER A 145 -7.03 -1.40 11.33
CA SER A 145 -5.87 -1.99 10.64
C SER A 145 -5.75 -3.50 10.89
N SER A 146 -6.27 -3.99 12.01
CA SER A 146 -6.26 -5.41 12.38
C SER A 146 -7.31 -6.26 11.67
N GLY A 147 -8.30 -5.65 11.02
CA GLY A 147 -9.25 -6.33 10.12
C GLY A 147 -8.66 -6.69 8.75
N ALA A 148 -7.41 -6.32 8.51
CA ALA A 148 -6.70 -6.65 7.29
C ALA A 148 -6.33 -8.15 7.22
N PRO A 149 -6.31 -8.76 6.02
CA PRO A 149 -6.14 -10.21 5.89
C PRO A 149 -4.81 -10.76 6.41
N TRP A 150 -3.80 -9.91 6.65
CA TRP A 150 -2.50 -10.33 7.18
C TRP A 150 -2.38 -10.29 8.71
N VAL A 151 -3.38 -9.76 9.42
CA VAL A 151 -3.33 -9.65 10.89
C VAL A 151 -4.10 -10.80 11.51
N ARG A 152 -3.39 -11.63 12.30
CA ARG A 152 -4.01 -12.76 13.04
C ARG A 152 -4.92 -12.30 14.18
N SER A 153 -4.60 -11.19 14.84
CA SER A 153 -5.44 -10.51 15.84
C SER A 153 -4.94 -9.08 16.11
N GLY A 154 -5.81 -8.19 16.61
CA GLY A 154 -5.42 -6.83 17.00
C GLY A 154 -4.27 -6.78 18.02
N GLU A 155 -4.23 -7.75 18.93
CA GLU A 155 -3.16 -7.90 19.94
C GLU A 155 -1.79 -8.23 19.31
N HIS A 156 -1.76 -8.96 18.17
CA HIS A 156 -0.51 -9.17 17.42
C HIS A 156 -0.03 -7.87 16.77
N CYS A 157 -0.96 -7.05 16.26
CA CYS A 157 -0.63 -5.78 15.62
C CYS A 157 -0.12 -4.75 16.63
N GLU A 158 -0.73 -4.69 17.83
CA GLU A 158 -0.23 -3.91 18.97
C GLU A 158 1.17 -4.32 19.36
N ASN A 159 1.33 -5.61 19.69
CA ASN A 159 2.61 -6.13 20.15
C ASN A 159 3.71 -5.92 19.12
N HIS A 160 3.44 -6.07 17.82
CA HIS A 160 4.44 -5.83 16.77
C HIS A 160 4.78 -4.34 16.59
N SER A 161 3.84 -3.44 16.89
CA SER A 161 4.05 -2.00 16.76
C SER A 161 4.87 -1.41 17.92
N ILE A 162 4.75 -1.98 19.12
CA ILE A 162 5.38 -1.47 20.36
C ILE A 162 6.47 -2.37 20.93
N THR A 163 6.70 -3.57 20.37
CA THR A 163 7.77 -4.47 20.82
C THR A 163 8.62 -4.96 19.67
N ARG A 164 9.90 -5.18 19.95
CA ARG A 164 10.85 -5.84 19.06
C ARG A 164 11.26 -7.17 19.65
N THR A 165 11.12 -8.24 18.88
CA THR A 165 11.63 -9.56 19.26
C THR A 165 13.06 -9.70 18.74
N LEU A 166 14.00 -9.90 19.66
CA LEU A 166 15.39 -10.23 19.37
C LEU A 166 15.55 -11.74 19.49
N VAL A 167 15.91 -12.40 18.38
CA VAL A 167 16.18 -13.84 18.35
C VAL A 167 17.63 -14.05 18.77
N THR A 168 17.86 -14.66 19.93
CA THR A 168 19.18 -15.07 20.41
C THR A 168 19.30 -16.59 20.42
N ARG A 169 20.52 -17.12 20.62
CA ARG A 169 20.76 -18.56 20.74
C ARG A 169 20.00 -19.19 21.92
N ASP A 170 19.74 -18.39 22.96
CA ASP A 170 19.11 -18.82 24.21
C ASP A 170 17.60 -18.55 24.25
N GLY A 171 17.04 -17.99 23.18
CA GLY A 171 15.60 -17.76 23.03
C GLY A 171 15.24 -16.37 22.49
N ASN A 172 13.94 -16.10 22.46
CA ASN A 172 13.41 -14.83 21.96
C ASN A 172 13.26 -13.82 23.12
N ILE A 173 13.98 -12.70 23.04
CA ILE A 173 13.86 -11.60 24.00
C ILE A 173 12.95 -10.54 23.40
N LYS A 174 11.82 -10.25 24.04
CA LYS A 174 10.94 -9.12 23.65
C LYS A 174 11.39 -7.86 24.37
N ARG A 175 11.71 -6.82 23.62
CA ARG A 175 12.04 -5.49 24.14
C ARG A 175 10.96 -4.50 23.75
N GLU A 176 10.48 -3.71 24.70
CA GLU A 176 9.57 -2.60 24.43
C GLU A 176 10.31 -1.50 23.64
N LEU A 177 9.61 -0.87 22.70
CA LEU A 177 10.12 0.22 21.89
C LEU A 177 9.75 1.56 22.50
N ASP A 178 10.67 2.52 22.46
CA ASP A 178 10.33 3.92 22.72
C ASP A 178 9.39 4.46 21.64
N ARG A 179 8.89 5.68 21.85
CA ARG A 179 7.92 6.31 20.94
C ARG A 179 8.48 6.49 19.51
N ALA A 180 9.73 6.92 19.37
CA ALA A 180 10.32 7.19 18.06
C ALA A 180 10.52 5.88 17.29
N ALA A 181 11.01 4.85 17.95
CA ALA A 181 11.19 3.52 17.40
C ALA A 181 9.84 2.87 17.03
N ALA A 182 8.78 3.06 17.82
CA ALA A 182 7.44 2.58 17.50
C ALA A 182 6.86 3.24 16.23
N VAL A 183 7.07 4.56 16.05
CA VAL A 183 6.68 5.27 14.82
C VAL A 183 7.45 4.72 13.61
N ILE A 184 8.77 4.56 13.72
CA ILE A 184 9.60 4.00 12.64
C ILE A 184 9.14 2.57 12.30
N SER A 185 8.82 1.76 13.30
CA SER A 185 8.31 0.39 13.12
C SER A 185 6.99 0.38 12.35
N ARG A 186 6.02 1.17 12.78
CA ARG A 186 4.71 1.38 12.11
C ARG A 186 4.88 1.79 10.65
N ASP A 187 5.74 2.77 10.39
CA ASP A 187 5.98 3.29 9.05
C ASP A 187 6.68 2.24 8.17
N THR A 188 7.64 1.51 8.73
CA THR A 188 8.32 0.41 8.03
C THR A 188 7.35 -0.70 7.66
N LEU A 189 6.40 -1.02 8.55
CA LEU A 189 5.34 -1.98 8.28
C LEU A 189 4.44 -1.49 7.13
N ALA A 190 3.98 -0.24 7.17
CA ALA A 190 3.17 0.36 6.10
C ALA A 190 3.88 0.32 4.73
N LYS A 191 5.15 0.72 4.68
CA LYS A 191 6.00 0.63 3.47
C LYS A 191 6.10 -0.80 2.94
N THR A 192 6.29 -1.76 3.84
CA THR A 192 6.45 -3.18 3.49
C THR A 192 5.17 -3.77 2.92
N ILE A 193 4.04 -3.50 3.57
CA ILE A 193 2.72 -3.97 3.12
C ILE A 193 2.41 -3.40 1.73
N TYR A 194 2.59 -2.09 1.53
CA TYR A 194 2.35 -1.47 0.23
C TYR A 194 3.27 -2.03 -0.87
N SER A 195 4.56 -2.22 -0.56
CA SER A 195 5.51 -2.82 -1.51
C SER A 195 5.10 -4.24 -1.89
N LYS A 196 4.68 -5.07 -0.93
CA LYS A 196 4.23 -6.44 -1.21
C LYS A 196 2.93 -6.50 -1.98
N LEU A 197 1.99 -5.58 -1.71
CA LEU A 197 0.78 -5.42 -2.51
C LEU A 197 1.12 -5.06 -3.96
N PHE A 198 2.03 -4.10 -4.15
CA PHE A 198 2.47 -3.68 -5.48
C PHE A 198 3.15 -4.82 -6.26
N ASP A 199 4.10 -5.54 -5.64
CA ASP A 199 4.76 -6.70 -6.25
C ASP A 199 3.74 -7.77 -6.65
N TRP A 200 2.75 -8.04 -5.80
CA TRP A 200 1.70 -9.00 -6.07
C TRP A 200 0.78 -8.56 -7.22
N LEU A 201 0.43 -7.27 -7.30
CA LEU A 201 -0.34 -6.72 -8.42
C LEU A 201 0.41 -6.84 -9.74
N VAL A 202 1.70 -6.52 -9.76
CA VAL A 202 2.55 -6.68 -10.95
C VAL A 202 2.63 -8.14 -11.36
N HIS A 203 2.75 -9.06 -10.40
CA HIS A 203 2.72 -10.49 -10.68
C HIS A 203 1.38 -10.92 -11.30
N LYS A 204 0.24 -10.49 -10.74
CA LYS A 204 -1.09 -10.77 -11.30
C LYS A 204 -1.27 -10.25 -12.72
N VAL A 205 -0.80 -9.03 -12.98
CA VAL A 205 -0.79 -8.45 -14.33
C VAL A 205 0.05 -9.31 -15.29
N ASN A 206 1.25 -9.71 -14.89
CA ASN A 206 2.10 -10.58 -15.71
C ASN A 206 1.47 -11.96 -16.01
N VAL A 207 0.81 -12.55 -15.02
CA VAL A 207 0.08 -13.82 -15.21
C VAL A 207 -1.08 -13.64 -16.19
N SER A 208 -1.80 -12.52 -16.10
CA SER A 208 -2.94 -12.19 -16.96
C SER A 208 -2.52 -11.94 -18.42
N ILE A 209 -1.45 -11.17 -18.62
CA ILE A 209 -0.90 -10.87 -19.95
C ILE A 209 -0.37 -12.13 -20.64
N GLY A 210 0.29 -13.01 -19.87
CA GLY A 210 0.89 -14.24 -20.39
C GLY A 210 2.21 -13.99 -21.12
N GLN A 211 3.12 -14.97 -21.02
CA GLN A 211 4.41 -14.94 -21.71
C GLN A 211 4.51 -16.11 -22.68
N ASP A 212 5.05 -15.85 -23.86
CA ASP A 212 5.30 -16.83 -24.90
C ASP A 212 6.70 -17.46 -24.72
N PRO A 213 6.79 -18.75 -24.36
CA PRO A 213 8.07 -19.46 -24.22
C PRO A 213 8.77 -19.70 -25.56
N HIS A 214 8.06 -19.53 -26.68
CA HIS A 214 8.56 -19.75 -28.05
C HIS A 214 8.80 -18.45 -28.82
N VAL A 215 8.81 -17.31 -28.11
CA VAL A 215 9.03 -15.97 -28.66
C VAL A 215 10.21 -15.92 -29.64
N LYS A 216 10.03 -15.19 -30.75
CA LYS A 216 11.06 -15.03 -31.79
C LYS A 216 11.74 -13.67 -31.76
N SER A 217 10.98 -12.63 -31.43
CA SER A 217 11.51 -11.28 -31.28
C SER A 217 10.80 -10.53 -30.17
N ILE A 218 11.48 -9.55 -29.58
CA ILE A 218 10.99 -8.76 -28.45
C ILE A 218 11.23 -7.29 -28.76
N ILE A 219 10.22 -6.46 -28.47
CA ILE A 219 10.37 -5.00 -28.41
C ILE A 219 10.24 -4.59 -26.95
N GLY A 220 11.30 -3.98 -26.40
CA GLY A 220 11.32 -3.47 -25.04
C GLY A 220 11.01 -1.99 -25.00
N VAL A 221 10.05 -1.59 -24.17
CA VAL A 221 9.72 -0.18 -23.88
C VAL A 221 10.16 0.12 -22.45
N LEU A 222 11.19 0.96 -22.31
CA LEU A 222 11.69 1.41 -21.02
C LEU A 222 11.14 2.80 -20.70
N ASP A 223 10.48 2.91 -19.56
CA ASP A 223 9.97 4.15 -18.99
C ASP A 223 10.41 4.22 -17.53
N ILE A 224 11.40 5.05 -17.23
CA ILE A 224 11.97 5.21 -15.90
C ILE A 224 12.03 6.70 -15.55
N TYR A 225 12.10 6.99 -14.24
CA TYR A 225 12.29 8.34 -13.76
C TYR A 225 13.47 9.01 -14.49
N GLY A 226 13.22 10.23 -14.96
CA GLY A 226 14.25 11.08 -15.53
C GLY A 226 15.24 11.53 -14.45
N PHE A 227 16.22 12.31 -14.87
CA PHE A 227 17.09 13.00 -13.92
C PHE A 227 16.27 14.13 -13.28
N GLU A 228 16.11 14.08 -11.97
CA GLU A 228 15.45 15.11 -11.13
C GLU A 228 16.50 15.86 -10.31
#